data_AF-A0A087TBL9-F1
#
_entry.id   AF-A0A087TBL9-F1
#
_cell.length_a   1.000
_cell.length_b   1.000
_cell.length_c   1.000
_cell.angle_alpha   90.00
_cell.angle_beta   90.00
_cell.angle_gamma   90.00
#
_symmetry.space_group_name_H-M   'P 1'
#
loop_
_entity.id
_entity.type
_entity.pdbx_description
1 polymer ?
#
loop_
_entity_poly.entity_id
_entity_poly.type
_entity_poly.pdbx_seq_one_letter_code
_entity_poly.pdbx_strand_id
1 'polypeptide(L)'
;MHDVEPQVEEAFEKIKNNFEEFLKNGSGWVLEKIKKFELNVARYELFPGSSYIPLPKKLADKKAILNIQNYEDDKCFVWCLIAHKMNISRENQ
;
A
#
# COMPACT_ATOMS: atom_id res chain seq x y z
N MET A 1 -2.13 20.19 2.44
CA MET A 1 -0.94 19.58 3.05
C MET A 1 -1.46 18.66 4.14
N HIS A 2 -1.32 17.34 3.98
CA HIS A 2 -1.75 16.41 5.02
C HIS A 2 -0.82 16.56 6.22
N ASP A 3 -1.39 16.50 7.41
CA ASP A 3 -0.67 16.62 8.67
C ASP A 3 0.25 15.40 8.87
N VAL A 4 1.54 15.66 9.09
CA VAL A 4 2.60 14.65 9.27
C VAL A 4 2.97 14.45 10.73
N GLU A 5 2.41 15.26 11.63
CA GLU A 5 2.63 15.22 13.07
C GLU A 5 2.37 13.83 13.68
N PRO A 6 1.26 13.12 13.36
CA PRO A 6 1.01 11.82 13.99
C PRO A 6 2.00 10.72 13.57
N GLN A 7 2.48 10.74 12.33
CA GLN A 7 3.47 9.76 11.83
C GLN A 7 4.85 10.01 12.43
N VAL A 8 5.18 11.28 12.70
CA VAL A 8 6.40 11.66 13.41
C VAL A 8 6.35 11.14 14.84
N GLU A 9 5.23 11.37 15.54
CA GLU A 9 5.03 10.90 16.92
C GLU A 9 5.09 9.36 17.02
N GLU A 10 4.43 8.64 16.10
CA GLU A 10 4.51 7.18 16.03
C GLU A 10 5.95 6.68 15.80
N ALA A 11 6.71 7.36 14.92
CA ALA A 11 8.10 6.99 14.65
C ALA A 11 8.98 7.16 15.90
N PHE A 12 8.79 8.26 16.66
CA PHE A 12 9.50 8.48 17.91
C PHE A 12 9.16 7.43 18.98
N GLU A 13 7.88 7.09 19.14
CA GLU A 13 7.46 6.06 20.09
C GLU A 13 8.01 4.67 19.71
N LYS A 14 8.03 4.31 18.43
CA LYS A 14 8.68 3.07 17.97
C LYS A 14 10.16 3.02 18.33
N ILE A 15 10.88 4.11 18.10
CA ILE A 15 12.31 4.19 18.41
C ILE A 15 12.54 4.03 19.92
N LYS A 16 11.75 4.73 20.73
CA LYS A 16 11.81 4.65 22.19
C LYS A 16 11.54 3.22 22.68
N ASN A 17 10.49 2.58 22.18
CA ASN A 17 10.14 1.20 22.53
C ASN A 17 11.26 0.20 22.16
N ASN A 18 11.83 0.33 20.95
CA ASN A 18 12.95 -0.51 20.51
C ASN A 18 14.17 -0.32 21.42
N PHE A 19 14.46 0.91 21.85
CA PHE A 19 15.54 1.17 22.81
C PHE A 19 15.23 0.58 24.18
N GLU A 20 14.02 0.74 24.71
CA GLU A 20 13.63 0.15 25.99
C GLU A 20 13.73 -1.38 25.97
N GLU A 21 13.34 -2.03 24.87
CA GLU A 21 13.49 -3.46 24.69
C GLU A 21 14.97 -3.88 24.62
N PHE A 22 15.79 -3.14 23.87
CA PHE A 22 17.23 -3.38 23.80
C PHE A 22 17.90 -3.29 25.18
N LEU A 23 17.52 -2.30 25.99
CA LEU A 23 18.05 -2.12 27.35
C LEU A 23 17.62 -3.25 28.31
N LYS A 24 16.45 -3.85 28.10
CA LYS A 24 15.93 -4.96 28.93
C LYS A 24 16.67 -6.29 28.71
N ASN A 25 17.37 -6.46 27.58
CA ASN A 25 18.04 -7.72 27.22
C ASN A 25 19.42 -7.95 27.87
N GLY A 26 19.79 -7.12 28.86
CA GLY A 26 20.91 -7.37 29.77
C GLY A 26 22.27 -6.79 29.33
N SER A 27 23.15 -6.62 30.33
CA SER A 27 24.51 -5.99 30.36
C SER A 27 24.63 -4.48 30.65
N GLY A 28 23.56 -3.80 31.07
CA GLY A 28 23.67 -2.46 31.68
C GLY A 28 24.00 -1.33 30.68
N TRP A 29 23.63 -1.51 29.42
CA TRP A 29 23.73 -0.47 28.40
C TRP A 29 22.91 0.74 28.82
N VAL A 30 23.41 1.94 28.51
CA VAL A 30 22.71 3.21 28.70
C VAL A 30 22.79 3.97 27.39
N LEU A 31 21.66 4.44 26.88
CA LEU A 31 21.62 5.30 25.72
C LEU A 31 22.17 6.68 26.11
N GLU A 32 23.39 7.00 25.67
CA GLU A 32 24.00 8.30 25.95
C GLU A 32 23.40 9.41 25.07
N LYS A 33 23.39 9.22 23.74
CA LYS A 33 22.81 10.17 22.78
C LYS A 33 22.58 9.58 21.39
N ILE A 34 21.58 10.11 20.68
CA ILE A 34 21.37 9.89 19.25
C ILE A 34 22.08 11.01 18.48
N LYS A 35 23.05 10.65 17.61
CA LYS A 35 23.84 11.64 16.87
C LYS A 35 23.12 12.22 15.65
N LYS A 36 22.26 11.44 15.01
CA LYS A 36 21.55 11.83 13.79
C LYS A 36 20.28 10.99 13.65
N PHE A 37 19.19 11.62 13.26
CA PHE A 37 17.91 10.98 12.96
C PHE A 37 17.39 11.54 11.64
N GLU A 38 17.02 10.67 10.70
CA GLU A 38 16.46 11.05 9.41
C GLU A 38 15.12 10.36 9.22
N LEU A 39 14.08 11.16 8.97
CA LEU A 39 12.75 10.69 8.64
C LEU A 39 12.46 10.98 7.17
N ASN A 40 12.28 9.93 6.37
CA ASN A 40 11.93 10.05 4.96
C ASN A 40 10.43 9.81 4.79
N VAL A 41 9.68 10.89 4.54
CA VAL A 41 8.23 10.83 4.28
C VAL A 41 8.00 10.95 2.79
N ALA A 42 7.34 9.96 2.20
CA ALA A 42 6.87 10.01 0.82
C ALA A 42 5.34 10.19 0.82
N ARG A 43 4.85 11.13 0.01
CA ARG A 43 3.42 11.27 -0.20
C ARG A 43 2.94 10.09 -1.05
N TYR A 44 2.09 9.25 -0.48
CA TYR A 44 1.41 8.20 -1.21
C TYR A 44 0.12 8.77 -1.82
N GLU A 45 0.23 9.37 -3.00
CA GLU A 45 -0.95 9.63 -3.82
C GLU A 45 -1.26 8.35 -4.60
N LEU A 46 -2.30 7.64 -4.16
CA LEU A 46 -2.93 6.65 -5.01
C LEU A 46 -3.47 7.37 -6.24
N PHE A 47 -3.16 6.86 -7.43
CA PHE A 47 -3.95 7.20 -8.60
C PHE A 47 -5.41 6.91 -8.25
N PRO A 48 -6.35 7.84 -8.50
CA PRO A 48 -7.75 7.54 -8.30
C PRO A 48 -8.06 6.28 -9.10
N GLY A 49 -8.42 5.21 -8.40
CA GLY A 49 -8.95 4.03 -9.04
C GLY A 49 -10.12 4.45 -9.92
N SER A 50 -10.24 3.86 -11.10
CA SER A 50 -11.42 4.08 -11.94
C SER A 50 -12.47 3.00 -11.66
N SER A 51 -13.57 3.05 -12.39
CA SER A 51 -14.49 1.94 -12.54
C SER A 51 -14.27 1.30 -13.91
N TYR A 52 -15.22 0.50 -14.39
CA TYR A 52 -15.12 -0.13 -15.70
C TYR A 52 -14.90 0.90 -16.81
N ILE A 53 -13.83 0.70 -17.58
CA ILE A 53 -13.54 1.50 -18.78
C ILE A 53 -13.75 0.61 -20.01
N PRO A 54 -14.56 1.02 -20.99
CA PRO A 54 -14.74 0.25 -22.21
C PRO A 54 -13.44 0.19 -23.01
N LEU A 55 -13.07 -1.02 -23.43
CA LEU A 55 -11.89 -1.22 -24.26
C LEU A 55 -12.09 -0.62 -25.65
N PRO A 56 -11.06 0.02 -26.24
CA PRO A 56 -11.03 0.31 -27.66
C PRO A 56 -11.25 -0.97 -28.48
N LYS A 57 -12.01 -0.86 -29.58
CA LYS A 57 -12.40 -2.01 -30.43
C LYS A 57 -11.22 -2.94 -30.78
N LYS A 58 -10.08 -2.37 -31.19
CA LYS A 58 -8.86 -3.14 -31.53
C LYS A 58 -8.35 -4.04 -30.40
N LEU A 59 -8.56 -3.65 -29.14
CA LEU A 59 -8.15 -4.44 -27.97
C LEU A 59 -9.22 -5.44 -27.56
N ALA A 60 -10.49 -5.05 -27.66
CA ALA A 60 -11.62 -5.94 -27.41
C ALA A 60 -11.61 -7.14 -28.37
N ASP A 61 -11.32 -6.89 -29.66
CA ASP A 61 -11.28 -7.89 -30.73
C ASP A 61 -10.17 -8.94 -30.52
N LYS A 62 -9.06 -8.56 -29.87
CA LYS A 62 -7.95 -9.49 -29.56
C LYS A 62 -8.32 -10.54 -28.52
N LYS A 63 -9.38 -10.30 -27.74
CA LYS A 63 -9.84 -11.18 -26.64
C LYS A 63 -8.78 -11.55 -25.59
N ALA A 64 -7.67 -10.81 -25.53
CA ALA A 64 -6.55 -11.07 -24.63
C ALA A 64 -6.60 -10.31 -23.30
N ILE A 65 -7.58 -9.41 -23.13
CA ILE A 65 -7.73 -8.57 -21.94
C ILE A 65 -9.01 -8.95 -21.20
N LEU A 66 -8.87 -9.29 -19.92
CA LEU A 66 -9.99 -9.43 -18.99
C LEU A 66 -10.46 -8.03 -18.58
N ASN A 67 -11.59 -7.58 -19.14
CA ASN A 67 -12.16 -6.26 -18.84
C ASN A 67 -13.24 -6.42 -17.77
N ILE A 68 -12.84 -6.39 -16.50
CA ILE A 68 -13.73 -6.64 -15.37
C ILE A 68 -14.76 -5.51 -15.27
N GLN A 69 -16.04 -5.89 -15.30
CA GLN A 69 -17.18 -4.98 -15.22
C GLN A 69 -17.59 -4.79 -13.76
N ASN A 70 -17.35 -3.60 -13.19
CA ASN A 70 -17.73 -3.21 -11.83
C ASN A 70 -18.64 -1.97 -11.86
N TYR A 71 -19.83 -2.06 -12.47
CA TYR A 71 -20.72 -0.91 -12.61
C TYR A 71 -21.35 -0.44 -11.28
N GLU A 72 -21.37 -1.32 -10.27
CA GLU A 72 -22.04 -1.10 -8.97
C GLU A 72 -21.06 -0.69 -7.85
N ASP A 73 -19.74 -0.68 -8.09
CA ASP A 73 -18.73 -0.32 -7.09
C ASP A 73 -17.45 0.26 -7.71
N ASP A 74 -16.62 0.92 -6.90
CA ASP A 74 -15.31 1.46 -7.30
C ASP A 74 -14.13 0.56 -6.88
N LYS A 75 -14.31 -0.77 -6.94
CA LYS A 75 -13.31 -1.75 -6.46
C LYS A 75 -12.53 -2.44 -7.59
N CYS A 76 -12.27 -1.75 -8.70
CA CYS A 76 -11.58 -2.30 -9.87
C CYS A 76 -10.25 -3.02 -9.53
N PHE A 77 -9.45 -2.45 -8.62
CA PHE A 77 -8.18 -3.03 -8.18
C PHE A 77 -8.36 -4.36 -7.44
N VAL A 78 -9.35 -4.42 -6.54
CA VAL A 78 -9.67 -5.64 -5.78
C VAL A 78 -10.11 -6.74 -6.73
N TRP A 79 -10.99 -6.41 -7.69
CA TRP A 79 -11.46 -7.39 -8.65
C TRP A 79 -10.34 -7.92 -9.56
N CYS A 80 -9.41 -7.07 -10.00
CA CYS A 80 -8.22 -7.51 -10.75
C CYS A 80 -7.37 -8.51 -9.95
N LEU A 81 -7.15 -8.25 -8.66
CA LEU A 81 -6.40 -9.18 -7.79
C LEU A 81 -7.13 -10.50 -7.57
N ILE A 82 -8.45 -10.46 -7.37
CA ILE A 82 -9.27 -11.67 -7.22
C ILE A 82 -9.23 -12.50 -8.51
N ALA A 83 -9.41 -11.86 -9.67
CA ALA A 83 -9.37 -12.53 -10.95
C ALA A 83 -8.03 -13.22 -11.21
N HIS A 84 -6.92 -12.55 -10.88
CA HIS A 84 -5.60 -13.16 -10.94
C HIS A 84 -5.47 -14.35 -9.98
N LYS A 85 -5.86 -14.17 -8.70
CA LYS A 85 -5.73 -15.21 -7.67
C LYS A 85 -6.60 -16.44 -7.95
N MET A 86 -7.77 -16.26 -8.54
CA MET A 86 -8.72 -17.33 -8.87
C MET A 86 -8.49 -17.91 -10.28
N ASN A 87 -7.47 -17.45 -11.01
CA ASN A 87 -7.21 -17.82 -12.40
C ASN A 87 -8.46 -17.66 -13.29
N ILE A 88 -9.21 -16.57 -13.10
CA ILE A 88 -10.40 -16.28 -13.91
C ILE A 88 -9.95 -16.01 -15.34
N SER A 89 -10.40 -16.86 -16.26
CA SER A 89 -10.27 -16.66 -17.69
C SER A 89 -11.53 -16.00 -18.25
N ARG A 90 -11.39 -15.40 -19.44
CA ARG A 90 -12.48 -14.75 -20.16
C ARG A 90 -13.58 -15.72 -20.63
N GLU A 91 -13.41 -17.02 -20.45
CA GLU A 91 -14.37 -18.06 -20.86
C GLU A 91 -15.60 -18.09 -19.94
N ASN A 92 -15.50 -17.50 -18.74
CA ASN A 92 -16.56 -17.44 -17.73
C ASN A 92 -17.14 -16.03 -17.53
N GLN A 93 -16.92 -15.11 -18.49
CA GLN A 93 -17.32 -13.70 -18.40
C GLN A 93 -18.33 -13.29 -19.48
#